data_AF-A0A270B6H1-F1
#
_entry.id   AF-A0A270B6H1-F1
#
_cell.length_a   1.000
_cell.length_b   1.000
_cell.length_c   1.000
_cell.angle_alpha   90.00
_cell.angle_beta   90.00
_cell.angle_gamma   90.00
#
_symmetry.space_group_name_H-M   'P 1'
#
loop_
_entity.id
_entity.type
_entity.pdbx_description
1 polymer ?
#
loop_
_entity_poly.entity_id
_entity_poly.type
_entity_poly.pdbx_seq_one_letter_code
_entity_poly.pdbx_strand_id
1 'polypeptide(L)'
;MWEAAKMTTISIGIEGALAALDDAYGAASLRAWMERHRDALLAHLDGRRINWRALCEWFASAGLTNAKGETPSVRCAQLTWHRVGKWLERRKTQAAERNAETLRLEAERESERALRDAENRLKQEAEAIERAKLLEKMACAERAAEWQRENRARVEEYKHQAKQNRAAETATPTVTKPIPALSEAQPDSSHLVYLDLPKVDKVSAKAYLPHDPSLPPVQEGELEQIRLLPFKFSDLPGYPSHRNYDYEFEWLRDVGHLLWARHGTTETMTFAESEVFRAARNQVPGFWRDITPQ
;
A
#
# COMPACT_ATOMS: atom_id res chain seq x y z
N MET A 1 -42.07 21.22 64.47
CA MET A 1 -42.97 20.44 63.61
C MET A 1 -42.91 21.05 62.22
N TRP A 2 -42.29 20.32 61.31
CA TRP A 2 -42.21 20.67 59.89
C TRP A 2 -43.55 20.37 59.23
N GLU A 3 -44.05 21.27 58.40
CA GLU A 3 -44.83 20.86 57.24
C GLU A 3 -44.54 21.81 56.07
N ALA A 4 -43.82 21.26 55.11
CA ALA A 4 -43.46 21.87 53.85
C ALA A 4 -44.64 21.77 52.90
N ALA A 5 -45.31 22.89 52.62
CA ALA A 5 -46.16 23.01 51.44
C ALA A 5 -45.26 23.10 50.20
N LYS A 6 -44.87 21.94 49.68
CA LYS A 6 -44.21 21.80 48.39
C LYS A 6 -45.16 22.32 47.31
N MET A 7 -44.91 23.54 46.84
CA MET A 7 -45.29 23.99 45.50
C MET A 7 -44.60 23.08 44.49
N THR A 8 -45.25 21.97 44.15
CA THR A 8 -44.82 21.12 43.03
C THR A 8 -45.09 21.88 41.75
N THR A 9 -44.05 22.51 41.21
CA THR A 9 -43.97 22.92 39.81
C THR A 9 -44.10 21.64 38.99
N ILE A 10 -45.32 21.32 38.54
CA ILE A 10 -45.56 20.21 37.64
C ILE A 10 -44.89 20.59 36.33
N SER A 11 -43.74 19.99 36.05
CA SER A 11 -43.11 20.04 34.73
C SER A 11 -44.03 19.32 33.76
N ILE A 12 -44.94 20.08 33.15
CA ILE A 12 -45.78 19.60 32.07
C ILE A 12 -44.81 19.28 30.92
N GLY A 13 -44.54 17.99 30.70
CA GLY A 13 -43.76 17.53 29.54
C GLY A 13 -44.42 18.01 28.25
N ILE A 14 -43.66 18.04 27.15
CA ILE A 14 -44.13 18.56 25.85
C ILE A 14 -45.50 17.97 25.46
N GLU A 15 -45.78 16.71 25.79
CA GLU A 15 -47.07 16.08 25.56
C GLU A 15 -48.23 16.64 26.40
N GLY A 16 -47.98 16.99 27.66
CA GLY A 16 -48.96 17.68 28.49
C GLY A 16 -49.17 19.13 28.08
N ALA A 17 -48.16 19.78 27.50
CA ALA A 17 -48.25 21.14 27.00
C ALA A 17 -49.05 21.19 25.69
N LEU A 18 -48.92 20.16 24.85
CA LEU A 18 -49.75 19.95 23.67
C LEU A 18 -51.20 19.61 24.04
N ALA A 19 -51.43 18.78 25.05
CA ALA A 19 -52.77 18.49 25.56
C ALA A 19 -53.45 19.75 26.14
N ALA A 20 -52.71 20.58 26.89
CA ALA A 20 -53.21 21.85 27.39
C ALA A 20 -53.46 22.90 26.29
N LEU A 21 -52.69 22.88 25.19
CA LEU A 21 -52.91 23.70 23.99
C LEU A 21 -54.14 23.24 23.19
N ASP A 22 -54.36 21.94 23.08
CA ASP A 22 -55.53 21.33 22.44
C ASP A 22 -56.83 21.61 23.23
N ASP A 23 -56.77 21.58 24.57
CA ASP A 23 -57.89 21.97 25.45
C ASP A 23 -58.17 23.48 25.43
N ALA A 24 -57.13 24.32 25.30
CA ALA A 24 -57.26 25.79 25.25
C ALA A 24 -57.92 26.31 23.95
N TYR A 25 -57.94 25.52 22.87
CA TYR A 25 -58.49 25.95 21.59
C TYR A 25 -59.98 25.65 21.38
N GLY A 26 -60.64 24.93 22.29
CA GLY A 26 -62.07 24.66 22.22
C GLY A 26 -62.46 23.77 21.03
N ALA A 27 -62.89 22.54 21.32
CA ALA A 27 -63.20 21.45 20.39
C ALA A 27 -61.95 20.83 19.72
N ALA A 28 -61.54 19.65 20.21
CA ALA A 28 -60.53 18.84 19.56
C ALA A 28 -60.97 18.50 18.12
N SER A 29 -60.14 18.86 17.14
CA SER A 29 -60.41 18.64 15.73
C SER A 29 -60.50 17.14 15.43
N LEU A 30 -61.58 16.71 14.76
CA LEU A 30 -61.74 15.32 14.29
C LEU A 30 -60.51 14.84 13.52
N ARG A 31 -59.88 15.73 12.74
CA ARG A 31 -58.69 15.43 11.94
C ARG A 31 -57.50 15.09 12.83
N ALA A 32 -57.23 15.91 13.86
CA ALA A 32 -56.10 15.73 14.76
C ALA A 32 -56.24 14.43 15.56
N TRP A 33 -57.47 14.14 16.04
CA TRP A 33 -57.76 12.86 16.69
C TRP A 33 -57.51 11.66 15.75
N MET A 34 -58.00 11.74 14.51
CA MET A 34 -57.77 10.69 13.51
C MET A 34 -56.30 10.50 13.18
N GLU A 35 -55.50 11.57 13.11
CA GLU A 35 -54.05 11.47 12.86
C GLU A 35 -53.32 10.72 13.98
N ARG A 36 -53.72 10.93 15.25
CA ARG A 36 -53.07 10.30 16.41
C ARG A 36 -53.54 8.87 16.66
N HIS A 37 -54.81 8.56 16.42
CA HIS A 37 -55.41 7.29 16.83
C HIS A 37 -55.72 6.32 15.68
N ARG A 38 -55.51 6.71 14.42
CA ARG A 38 -55.78 5.84 13.25
C ARG A 38 -55.07 4.50 13.32
N ASP A 39 -53.76 4.51 13.59
CA ASP A 39 -52.95 3.28 13.54
C ASP A 39 -53.37 2.32 14.68
N ALA A 40 -53.67 2.85 15.87
CA ALA A 40 -54.21 2.08 16.98
C ALA A 40 -55.62 1.53 16.70
N LEU A 41 -56.48 2.32 16.05
CA LEU A 41 -57.82 1.89 15.66
C LEU A 41 -57.76 0.78 14.60
N LEU A 42 -56.87 0.90 13.61
CA LEU A 42 -56.67 -0.14 12.60
C LEU A 42 -56.10 -1.43 13.20
N ALA A 43 -55.15 -1.33 14.12
CA ALA A 43 -54.60 -2.48 14.84
C ALA A 43 -55.67 -3.19 15.68
N HIS A 44 -56.55 -2.44 16.35
CA HIS A 44 -57.64 -3.00 17.15
C HIS A 44 -58.74 -3.66 16.30
N LEU A 45 -58.98 -3.14 15.10
CA LEU A 45 -59.99 -3.68 14.20
C LEU A 45 -59.57 -5.00 13.55
N ASP A 46 -58.26 -5.24 13.43
CA ASP A 46 -57.68 -6.48 12.88
C ASP A 46 -58.35 -6.89 11.56
N GLY A 47 -58.42 -5.94 10.62
CA GLY A 47 -59.06 -6.13 9.30
C GLY A 47 -60.59 -6.04 9.25
N ARG A 48 -61.28 -5.88 10.40
CA ARG A 48 -62.74 -5.66 10.42
C ARG A 48 -63.13 -4.28 9.89
N ARG A 49 -64.35 -4.19 9.33
CA ARG A 49 -64.90 -2.92 8.82
C ARG A 49 -65.24 -1.98 9.97
N ILE A 50 -64.94 -0.69 9.80
CA ILE A 50 -65.30 0.37 10.73
C ILE A 50 -66.82 0.57 10.70
N ASN A 51 -67.49 0.46 11.86
CA ASN A 51 -68.87 0.91 12.00
C ASN A 51 -68.90 2.44 12.15
N TRP A 52 -69.00 3.12 11.01
CA TRP A 52 -68.96 4.59 10.96
C TRP A 52 -70.09 5.28 11.71
N ARG A 53 -71.26 4.62 11.85
CA ARG A 53 -72.41 5.22 12.52
C ARG A 53 -72.16 5.32 14.02
N ALA A 54 -71.79 4.20 14.65
CA ALA A 54 -71.40 4.16 16.06
C ALA A 54 -70.18 5.05 16.35
N LEU A 55 -69.23 5.10 15.42
CA LEU A 55 -68.04 5.95 15.57
C LEU A 55 -68.38 7.46 15.50
N CYS A 56 -69.32 7.87 14.65
CA CYS A 56 -69.77 9.28 14.60
C CYS A 56 -70.60 9.67 15.83
N GLU A 57 -71.42 8.76 16.35
CA GLU A 57 -72.14 8.97 17.62
C GLU A 57 -71.15 9.16 18.78
N TRP A 58 -70.09 8.34 18.83
CA TRP A 58 -69.02 8.53 19.79
C TRP A 58 -68.28 9.85 19.60
N PHE A 59 -67.94 10.23 18.36
CA PHE A 59 -67.31 11.53 18.06
C PHE A 59 -68.16 12.71 18.56
N ALA A 60 -69.48 12.65 18.38
CA ALA A 60 -70.39 13.66 18.89
C ALA A 60 -70.40 13.69 20.43
N SER A 61 -70.39 12.53 21.09
CA SER A 61 -70.32 12.44 22.56
C SER A 61 -68.98 12.94 23.13
N ALA A 62 -67.89 12.79 22.36
CA ALA A 62 -66.55 13.24 22.71
C ALA A 62 -66.29 14.72 22.39
N GLY A 63 -67.28 15.45 21.85
CA GLY A 63 -67.14 16.86 21.48
C GLY A 63 -66.21 17.11 20.28
N LEU A 64 -65.92 16.08 19.48
CA LEU A 64 -65.07 16.20 18.29
C LEU A 64 -65.85 16.84 17.15
N THR A 65 -65.31 17.92 16.59
CA THR A 65 -65.98 18.68 15.52
C THR A 65 -65.23 18.59 14.20
N ASN A 66 -65.97 18.83 13.11
CA ASN A 66 -65.39 19.00 11.78
C ASN A 66 -64.72 20.39 11.64
N ALA A 67 -64.08 20.66 10.50
CA ALA A 67 -63.44 21.96 10.23
C ALA A 67 -64.41 23.17 10.23
N LYS A 68 -65.73 22.94 10.27
CA LYS A 68 -66.78 23.95 10.36
C LYS A 68 -67.37 24.08 11.77
N GLY A 69 -66.87 23.32 12.75
CA GLY A 69 -67.40 23.29 14.12
C GLY A 69 -68.66 22.45 14.29
N GLU A 70 -69.08 21.68 13.29
CA GLU A 70 -70.29 20.85 13.35
C GLU A 70 -69.95 19.41 13.78
N THR A 71 -70.96 18.71 14.33
CA THR A 71 -70.86 17.28 14.60
C THR A 71 -70.62 16.49 13.31
N PRO A 72 -69.68 15.54 13.29
CA PRO A 72 -69.27 14.90 12.06
C PRO A 72 -70.32 13.92 11.52
N SER A 73 -70.72 14.13 10.27
CA SER A 73 -71.52 13.14 9.52
C SER A 73 -70.66 11.97 9.03
N VAL A 74 -71.28 10.81 8.81
CA VAL A 74 -70.59 9.60 8.33
C VAL A 74 -69.73 9.85 7.08
N ARG A 75 -70.28 10.56 6.09
CA ARG A 75 -69.55 10.89 4.85
C ARG A 75 -68.37 11.82 5.11
N CYS A 76 -68.52 12.78 6.03
CA CYS A 76 -67.44 13.69 6.43
C CYS A 76 -66.32 12.94 7.15
N ALA A 77 -66.65 12.06 8.09
CA ALA A 77 -65.70 11.24 8.82
C ALA A 77 -64.92 10.30 7.88
N GLN A 78 -65.59 9.64 6.93
CA GLN A 78 -64.94 8.78 5.94
C GLN A 78 -63.97 9.54 5.03
N LEU A 79 -64.36 10.72 4.54
CA LEU A 79 -63.49 11.55 3.70
C LEU A 79 -62.29 12.06 4.48
N THR A 80 -62.49 12.52 5.72
CA THR A 80 -61.41 12.95 6.61
C THR A 80 -60.47 11.79 6.90
N TRP A 81 -60.99 10.60 7.21
CA TRP A 81 -60.23 9.39 7.43
C TRP A 81 -59.37 9.03 6.22
N HIS A 82 -59.93 9.02 5.02
CA HIS A 82 -59.18 8.71 3.80
C HIS A 82 -58.09 9.75 3.52
N ARG A 83 -58.37 11.05 3.73
CA ARG A 83 -57.39 12.13 3.57
C ARG A 83 -56.23 12.02 4.56
N VAL A 84 -56.55 11.76 5.83
CA VAL A 84 -55.55 11.53 6.89
C VAL A 84 -54.68 10.33 6.55
N GLY A 85 -55.27 9.21 6.11
CA GLY A 85 -54.52 8.04 5.65
C GLY A 85 -53.53 8.39 4.55
N LYS A 86 -53.98 9.04 3.46
CA LYS A 86 -53.08 9.46 2.37
C LYS A 86 -51.99 10.43 2.82
N TRP A 87 -52.29 11.32 3.76
CA TRP A 87 -51.32 12.27 4.28
C TRP A 87 -50.25 11.60 5.16
N LEU A 88 -50.66 10.68 6.05
CA LEU A 88 -49.73 9.90 6.87
C LEU A 88 -48.83 9.01 6.02
N GLU A 89 -49.35 8.35 4.99
CA GLU A 89 -48.54 7.56 4.06
C GLU A 89 -47.47 8.43 3.37
N ARG A 90 -47.86 9.59 2.83
CA ARG A 90 -46.89 10.54 2.23
C ARG A 90 -45.83 11.00 3.24
N ARG A 91 -46.21 11.21 4.50
CA ARG A 91 -45.28 11.61 5.54
C ARG A 91 -44.32 10.46 5.89
N LYS A 92 -44.80 9.22 5.96
CA LYS A 92 -43.99 8.02 6.18
C LYS A 92 -43.01 7.80 5.02
N THR A 93 -43.44 7.95 3.77
CA THR A 93 -42.55 7.82 2.60
C THR A 93 -41.47 8.90 2.60
N GLN A 94 -41.82 10.16 2.86
CA GLN A 94 -40.84 11.25 2.94
C GLN A 94 -39.85 11.07 4.09
N ALA A 95 -40.30 10.57 5.24
CA ALA A 95 -39.41 10.26 6.36
C ALA A 95 -38.47 9.10 6.01
N ALA A 96 -38.97 8.06 5.34
CA ALA A 96 -38.15 6.94 4.88
C ALA A 96 -37.10 7.37 3.84
N GLU A 97 -37.44 8.25 2.91
CA GLU A 97 -36.52 8.81 1.92
C GLU A 97 -35.39 9.60 2.60
N ARG A 98 -35.72 10.48 3.55
CA ARG A 98 -34.71 11.24 4.32
C ARG A 98 -33.81 10.34 5.15
N ASN A 99 -34.39 9.29 5.76
CA ASN A 99 -33.61 8.31 6.51
C ASN A 99 -32.69 7.50 5.58
N ALA A 100 -33.15 7.15 4.37
CA ALA A 100 -32.31 6.48 3.39
C ALA A 100 -31.17 7.38 2.88
N GLU A 101 -31.44 8.67 2.68
CA GLU A 101 -30.44 9.65 2.26
C GLU A 101 -29.37 9.88 3.34
N THR A 102 -29.79 10.03 4.61
CA THR A 102 -28.86 10.17 5.74
C THR A 102 -27.96 8.95 5.89
N LEU A 103 -28.52 7.74 5.82
CA LEU A 103 -27.73 6.50 5.84
C LEU A 103 -26.73 6.40 4.68
N ARG A 104 -27.11 6.88 3.47
CA ARG A 104 -26.18 6.92 2.33
C ARG A 104 -25.03 7.89 2.56
N LEU A 105 -25.32 9.08 3.06
CA LEU A 105 -24.30 10.09 3.38
C LEU A 105 -23.38 9.62 4.51
N GLU A 106 -23.90 8.89 5.50
CA GLU A 106 -23.09 8.29 6.56
C GLU A 106 -22.17 7.20 6.01
N ALA A 107 -22.68 6.30 5.18
CA ALA A 107 -21.87 5.27 4.52
C ALA A 107 -20.77 5.88 3.62
N GLU A 108 -21.09 6.94 2.87
CA GLU A 108 -20.10 7.67 2.06
C GLU A 108 -18.99 8.27 2.95
N ARG A 109 -19.36 8.98 4.02
CA ARG A 109 -18.39 9.53 4.98
C ARG A 109 -17.55 8.45 5.65
N GLU A 110 -18.12 7.29 5.98
CA GLU A 110 -17.38 6.16 6.54
C GLU A 110 -16.37 5.60 5.53
N SER A 111 -16.76 5.46 4.26
CA SER A 111 -15.85 5.03 3.20
C SER A 111 -14.71 6.02 2.96
N GLU A 112 -14.98 7.33 2.99
CA GLU A 112 -13.96 8.37 2.88
C GLU A 112 -12.98 8.32 4.05
N ARG A 113 -13.48 8.11 5.27
CA ARG A 113 -12.63 7.95 6.46
C ARG A 113 -11.75 6.70 6.34
N ALA A 114 -12.33 5.58 5.92
CA ALA A 114 -11.59 4.35 5.71
C ALA A 114 -10.47 4.49 4.66
N LEU A 115 -10.73 5.23 3.57
CA LEU A 115 -9.70 5.53 2.56
C LEU A 115 -8.56 6.39 3.13
N ARG A 116 -8.89 7.44 3.89
CA ARG A 116 -7.87 8.28 4.53
C ARG A 116 -7.04 7.50 5.55
N ASP A 117 -7.67 6.64 6.33
CA ASP A 117 -6.98 5.80 7.30
C ASP A 117 -6.06 4.79 6.61
N ALA A 118 -6.49 4.20 5.49
CA ALA A 118 -5.64 3.32 4.68
C ALA A 118 -4.44 4.07 4.10
N GLU A 119 -4.64 5.28 3.55
CA GLU A 119 -3.57 6.11 3.03
C GLU A 119 -2.55 6.46 4.13
N ASN A 120 -3.02 6.83 5.32
CA ASN A 120 -2.16 7.14 6.46
C ASN A 120 -1.35 5.93 6.92
N ARG A 121 -1.93 4.72 6.91
CA ARG A 121 -1.20 3.48 7.23
C ARG A 121 -0.08 3.22 6.22
N LEU A 122 -0.36 3.36 4.93
CA LEU A 122 0.66 3.20 3.89
C LEU A 122 1.81 4.21 4.04
N LYS A 123 1.50 5.46 4.40
CA LYS A 123 2.53 6.47 4.70
C LYS A 123 3.38 6.09 5.91
N GLN A 124 2.76 5.62 6.99
CA GLN A 124 3.48 5.17 8.18
C GLN A 124 4.36 3.95 7.90
N GLU A 125 3.89 2.99 7.10
CA GLU A 125 4.68 1.84 6.67
C GLU A 125 5.87 2.26 5.82
N ALA A 126 5.68 3.18 4.87
CA ALA A 126 6.77 3.73 4.07
C ALA A 126 7.81 4.48 4.92
N GLU A 127 7.36 5.30 5.87
CA GLU A 127 8.24 5.98 6.83
C GLU A 127 8.99 4.99 7.72
N ALA A 128 8.33 3.90 8.15
CA ALA A 128 8.96 2.86 8.95
C ALA A 128 10.05 2.11 8.15
N ILE A 129 9.80 1.83 6.87
CA ILE A 129 10.79 1.24 5.96
C ILE A 129 12.00 2.17 5.79
N GLU A 130 11.78 3.46 5.56
CA GLU A 130 12.88 4.42 5.44
C GLU A 130 13.67 4.56 6.74
N ARG A 131 13.00 4.59 7.90
CA ARG A 131 13.67 4.57 9.21
C ARG A 131 14.49 3.30 9.41
N ALA A 132 13.97 2.13 9.02
CA ALA A 132 14.70 0.87 9.10
C ALA A 132 15.96 0.89 8.22
N LYS A 133 15.86 1.39 6.98
CA LYS A 133 17.02 1.56 6.09
C LYS A 133 18.06 2.51 6.68
N LEU A 134 17.64 3.60 7.33
CA LEU A 134 18.54 4.53 7.99
C LEU A 134 19.28 3.85 9.16
N LEU A 135 18.57 3.11 10.00
CA LEU A 135 19.17 2.35 11.10
C LEU A 135 20.17 1.30 10.60
N GLU A 136 19.84 0.59 9.52
CA GLU A 136 20.75 -0.39 8.91
C GLU A 136 22.02 0.28 8.37
N LYS A 137 21.89 1.44 7.72
CA LYS A 137 23.04 2.24 7.26
C LYS A 137 23.92 2.69 8.43
N MET A 138 23.32 3.14 9.54
CA MET A 138 24.05 3.50 10.75
C MET A 138 24.79 2.30 11.33
N ALA A 139 24.13 1.16 11.48
CA ALA A 139 24.75 -0.07 11.98
C ALA A 139 25.86 -0.60 11.06
N CYS A 140 25.74 -0.41 9.74
CA CYS A 140 26.80 -0.74 8.79
C CYS A 140 28.01 0.20 8.95
N ALA A 141 27.76 1.50 9.13
CA ALA A 141 28.82 2.48 9.36
C ALA A 141 29.56 2.25 10.70
N GLU A 142 28.84 1.87 11.76
CA GLU A 142 29.44 1.51 13.05
C GLU A 142 30.33 0.27 12.94
N ARG A 143 29.84 -0.80 12.29
CA ARG A 143 30.65 -2.00 12.01
C ARG A 143 31.88 -1.69 11.17
N ALA A 144 31.75 -0.84 10.15
CA ALA A 144 32.89 -0.41 9.35
C ALA A 144 33.90 0.39 10.18
N ALA A 145 33.44 1.27 11.08
CA ALA A 145 34.31 2.03 11.97
C ALA A 145 35.02 1.13 13.01
N GLU A 146 34.37 0.09 13.49
CA GLU A 146 34.98 -0.95 14.34
C GLU A 146 36.07 -1.71 13.60
N TRP A 147 35.77 -2.21 12.40
CA TRP A 147 36.75 -2.89 11.56
C TRP A 147 37.96 -1.99 11.27
N GLN A 148 37.74 -0.71 10.96
CA GLN A 148 38.82 0.26 10.74
C GLN A 148 39.69 0.46 12.00
N ARG A 149 39.08 0.47 13.20
CA ARG A 149 39.83 0.57 14.47
C ARG A 149 40.68 -0.67 14.71
N GLU A 150 40.11 -1.85 14.54
CA GLU A 150 40.81 -3.13 14.71
C GLU A 150 41.96 -3.25 13.70
N ASN A 151 41.71 -2.92 12.44
CA ASN A 151 42.72 -3.04 11.40
C ASN A 151 43.89 -2.06 11.61
N ARG A 152 43.61 -0.83 12.09
CA ARG A 152 44.67 0.10 12.53
C ARG A 152 45.48 -0.48 13.68
N ALA A 153 44.84 -1.07 14.69
CA ALA A 153 45.54 -1.71 15.81
C ALA A 153 46.44 -2.86 15.33
N ARG A 154 45.93 -3.73 14.45
CA ARG A 154 46.71 -4.82 13.83
C ARG A 154 47.91 -4.29 13.04
N VAL A 155 47.74 -3.23 12.24
CA VAL A 155 48.84 -2.62 11.49
C VAL A 155 49.90 -2.04 12.42
N GLU A 156 49.51 -1.39 13.51
CA GLU A 156 50.47 -0.89 14.50
C GLU A 156 51.21 -2.03 15.21
N GLU A 157 50.53 -3.13 15.56
CA GLU A 157 51.19 -4.34 16.08
C GLU A 157 52.21 -4.91 15.09
N TYR A 158 51.83 -5.07 13.82
CA TYR A 158 52.76 -5.50 12.77
C TYR A 158 53.96 -4.56 12.63
N LYS A 159 53.75 -3.24 12.67
CA LYS A 159 54.86 -2.26 12.65
C LYS A 159 55.77 -2.40 13.86
N HIS A 160 55.21 -2.61 15.05
CA HIS A 160 55.98 -2.85 16.27
C HIS A 160 56.82 -4.13 16.15
N GLN A 161 56.23 -5.22 15.66
CA GLN A 161 56.92 -6.50 15.45
C GLN A 161 58.02 -6.38 14.37
N ALA A 162 57.77 -5.68 13.27
CA ALA A 162 58.76 -5.43 12.23
C ALA A 162 59.95 -4.58 12.74
N LYS A 163 59.70 -3.58 13.60
CA LYS A 163 60.76 -2.82 14.27
C LYS A 163 61.60 -3.71 15.19
N GLN A 164 60.97 -4.62 15.93
CA GLN A 164 61.68 -5.59 16.78
C GLN A 164 62.55 -6.54 15.94
N ASN A 165 62.01 -7.09 14.86
CA ASN A 165 62.76 -7.97 13.95
C ASN A 165 63.95 -7.25 13.30
N ARG A 166 63.75 -6.00 12.84
CA ARG A 166 64.83 -5.19 12.26
C ARG A 166 65.92 -4.84 13.27
N ALA A 167 65.55 -4.58 14.53
CA ALA A 167 66.53 -4.38 15.60
C ALA A 167 67.32 -5.66 15.92
N ALA A 168 66.68 -6.83 15.86
CA ALA A 168 67.34 -8.13 16.01
C ALA A 168 68.29 -8.43 14.84
N GLU A 169 67.91 -8.11 13.59
CA GLU A 169 68.77 -8.25 12.42
C GLU A 169 70.03 -7.36 12.50
N THR A 170 69.93 -6.15 13.04
CA THR A 170 71.10 -5.25 13.23
C THR A 170 72.06 -5.68 14.34
N ALA A 171 71.72 -6.67 15.17
CA ALA A 171 72.57 -7.18 16.25
C ALA A 171 73.40 -8.43 15.87
N THR A 172 73.20 -8.98 14.67
CA THR A 172 73.94 -10.15 14.14
C THR A 172 75.02 -9.73 13.13
N PRO A 173 76.29 -10.17 13.25
CA PRO A 173 77.29 -9.89 12.24
C PRO A 173 77.07 -10.75 10.98
N THR A 174 77.33 -10.10 9.85
CA THR A 174 77.21 -10.50 8.44
C THR A 174 77.54 -11.96 8.12
N VAL A 175 76.63 -12.64 7.41
CA VAL A 175 76.99 -13.70 6.45
C VAL A 175 76.40 -13.33 5.09
N THR A 176 77.28 -12.86 4.22
CA THR A 176 77.04 -12.67 2.79
C THR A 176 76.70 -14.03 2.16
N LYS A 177 75.47 -14.19 1.67
CA LYS A 177 75.11 -15.22 0.70
C LYS A 177 74.69 -14.54 -0.60
N PRO A 178 75.14 -15.05 -1.76
CA PRO A 178 74.89 -14.42 -3.05
C PRO A 178 73.39 -14.48 -3.36
N ILE A 179 72.88 -13.35 -3.83
CA ILE A 179 71.56 -13.17 -4.42
C ILE A 179 71.47 -14.10 -5.63
N PRO A 180 70.62 -15.14 -5.63
CA PRO A 180 70.15 -15.69 -6.89
C PRO A 180 69.21 -14.64 -7.47
N ALA A 181 69.46 -14.22 -8.70
CA ALA A 181 68.57 -13.37 -9.45
C ALA A 181 67.16 -13.97 -9.42
N LEU A 182 66.27 -13.39 -8.61
CA LEU A 182 64.85 -13.56 -8.80
C LEU A 182 64.54 -12.82 -10.07
N SER A 183 64.51 -13.60 -11.15
CA SER A 183 63.75 -13.32 -12.34
C SER A 183 62.44 -12.66 -11.92
N GLU A 184 62.25 -11.41 -12.33
CA GLU A 184 60.92 -10.86 -12.54
C GLU A 184 60.24 -11.83 -13.52
N ALA A 185 59.51 -12.80 -12.98
CA ALA A 185 58.52 -13.50 -13.76
C ALA A 185 57.44 -12.45 -14.03
N GLN A 186 57.63 -11.70 -15.12
CA GLN A 186 56.49 -11.24 -15.89
C GLN A 186 55.55 -12.45 -15.99
N PRO A 187 54.26 -12.34 -15.60
CA PRO A 187 53.32 -13.38 -15.98
C PRO A 187 53.40 -13.45 -17.50
N ASP A 188 53.82 -14.62 -17.98
CA ASP A 188 54.03 -14.91 -19.37
C ASP A 188 52.75 -14.51 -20.11
N SER A 189 52.78 -13.38 -20.82
CA SER A 189 51.63 -12.77 -21.49
C SER A 189 51.20 -13.57 -22.73
N SER A 190 51.63 -14.83 -22.81
CA SER A 190 51.67 -15.68 -24.00
C SER A 190 50.47 -16.64 -24.11
N HIS A 191 49.52 -16.59 -23.19
CA HIS A 191 48.33 -17.46 -23.21
C HIS A 191 46.98 -16.73 -23.28
N LEU A 192 46.96 -15.40 -23.38
CA LEU A 192 45.72 -14.64 -23.51
C LEU A 192 45.10 -14.83 -24.91
N VAL A 193 43.85 -15.31 -24.97
CA VAL A 193 43.13 -15.59 -26.22
C VAL A 193 42.12 -14.48 -26.50
N TYR A 194 42.15 -13.95 -27.72
CA TYR A 194 41.14 -13.02 -28.22
C TYR A 194 39.96 -13.81 -28.80
N LEU A 195 38.74 -13.45 -28.40
CA LEU A 195 37.53 -13.98 -29.03
C LEU A 195 37.29 -13.28 -30.36
N ASP A 196 37.00 -14.05 -31.41
CA ASP A 196 36.62 -13.53 -32.73
C ASP A 196 35.15 -13.08 -32.71
N LEU A 197 34.91 -11.92 -32.10
CA LEU A 197 33.58 -11.33 -31.92
C LEU A 197 33.30 -10.26 -32.98
N PRO A 198 32.07 -10.17 -33.51
CA PRO A 198 31.69 -9.11 -34.43
C PRO A 198 31.83 -7.75 -33.73
N LYS A 199 32.32 -6.73 -34.46
CA LYS A 199 32.35 -5.35 -33.96
C LYS A 199 30.93 -4.77 -34.01
N VAL A 200 30.29 -4.71 -32.85
CA VAL A 200 28.92 -4.20 -32.70
C VAL A 200 28.96 -2.82 -32.04
N ASP A 201 28.20 -1.87 -32.58
CA ASP A 201 28.01 -0.56 -31.96
C ASP A 201 27.38 -0.72 -30.57
N LYS A 202 27.78 0.13 -29.62
CA LYS A 202 27.34 0.11 -28.20
C LYS A 202 27.88 -1.04 -27.33
N VAL A 203 28.72 -1.93 -27.88
CA VAL A 203 29.50 -2.89 -27.08
C VAL A 203 30.79 -2.22 -26.58
N SER A 204 31.09 -2.35 -25.28
CA SER A 204 32.30 -1.77 -24.69
C SER A 204 33.58 -2.42 -25.22
N ALA A 205 34.69 -1.69 -25.17
CA ALA A 205 36.03 -2.24 -25.43
C ALA A 205 36.36 -3.43 -24.51
N LYS A 206 35.74 -3.50 -23.32
CA LYS A 206 35.88 -4.61 -22.35
C LYS A 206 35.49 -5.98 -22.93
N ALA A 207 34.52 -6.01 -23.86
CA ALA A 207 34.09 -7.25 -24.51
C ALA A 207 35.19 -7.87 -25.38
N TYR A 208 36.12 -7.05 -25.88
CA TYR A 208 37.19 -7.47 -26.78
C TYR A 208 38.53 -7.65 -26.05
N LEU A 209 38.54 -7.55 -24.72
CA LEU A 209 39.74 -7.84 -23.93
C LEU A 209 40.03 -9.34 -23.98
N PRO A 210 41.30 -9.72 -24.12
CA PRO A 210 41.66 -11.12 -24.23
C PRO A 210 41.45 -11.83 -22.89
N HIS A 211 40.98 -13.06 -22.95
CA HIS A 211 40.68 -13.86 -21.78
C HIS A 211 41.76 -14.92 -21.56
N ASP A 212 42.00 -15.28 -20.30
CA ASP A 212 42.94 -16.32 -19.93
C ASP A 212 42.24 -17.70 -19.92
N PRO A 213 42.52 -18.59 -20.89
CA PRO A 213 41.87 -19.89 -21.01
C PRO A 213 42.28 -20.87 -19.90
N SER A 214 43.31 -20.55 -19.09
CA SER A 214 43.72 -21.37 -17.96
C SER A 214 42.80 -21.22 -16.74
N LEU A 215 41.98 -20.16 -16.73
CA LEU A 215 41.06 -19.88 -15.64
C LEU A 215 39.71 -20.55 -15.89
N PRO A 216 39.08 -21.17 -14.86
CA PRO A 216 37.76 -21.74 -15.03
C PRO A 216 36.72 -20.64 -15.30
N PRO A 217 35.70 -20.94 -16.13
CA PRO A 217 34.60 -20.02 -16.39
C PRO A 217 33.90 -19.67 -15.09
N VAL A 218 33.59 -18.38 -14.91
CA VAL A 218 32.90 -17.87 -13.73
C VAL A 218 31.55 -18.56 -13.61
N GLN A 219 31.30 -19.18 -12.46
CA GLN A 219 30.04 -19.87 -12.17
C GLN A 219 29.01 -18.92 -11.56
N GLU A 220 27.73 -19.26 -11.72
CA GLU A 220 26.65 -18.63 -10.97
C GLU A 220 26.93 -18.72 -9.46
N GLY A 221 26.78 -17.61 -8.74
CA GLY A 221 27.05 -17.51 -7.31
C GLY A 221 28.45 -17.00 -6.94
N GLU A 222 29.40 -16.95 -7.88
CA GLU A 222 30.70 -16.29 -7.66
C GLU A 222 30.53 -14.78 -7.48
N LEU A 223 31.43 -14.12 -6.73
CA LEU A 223 31.25 -12.72 -6.34
C LEU A 223 31.78 -11.74 -7.38
N GLU A 224 31.01 -10.69 -7.66
CA GLU A 224 31.43 -9.51 -8.41
C GLU A 224 32.69 -8.87 -7.81
N GLN A 225 33.62 -8.40 -8.65
CA GLN A 225 34.92 -7.90 -8.23
C GLN A 225 34.83 -6.68 -7.29
N ILE A 226 33.83 -5.81 -7.48
CA ILE A 226 33.69 -4.57 -6.69
C ILE A 226 32.58 -4.66 -5.65
N ARG A 227 31.37 -5.10 -6.02
CA ARG A 227 30.22 -5.08 -5.10
C ARG A 227 30.11 -6.31 -4.21
N LEU A 228 30.88 -7.36 -4.51
CA LEU A 228 30.80 -8.64 -3.82
C LEU A 228 29.37 -9.22 -3.81
N LEU A 229 28.61 -8.97 -4.89
CA LEU A 229 27.31 -9.59 -5.11
C LEU A 229 27.50 -10.88 -5.92
N PRO A 230 26.71 -11.93 -5.69
CA PRO A 230 26.79 -13.14 -6.50
C PRO A 230 26.34 -12.87 -7.94
N PHE A 231 27.14 -13.30 -8.92
CA PHE A 231 26.74 -13.39 -10.32
C PHE A 231 25.53 -14.30 -10.45
N LYS A 232 24.53 -13.88 -11.21
CA LYS A 232 23.31 -14.65 -11.52
C LYS A 232 23.47 -15.51 -12.76
N PHE A 233 24.45 -15.22 -13.61
CA PHE A 233 24.72 -15.99 -14.81
C PHE A 233 26.16 -16.49 -14.82
N SER A 234 26.35 -17.70 -15.34
CA SER A 234 27.68 -18.23 -15.65
C SER A 234 28.23 -17.62 -16.95
N ASP A 235 29.54 -17.69 -17.14
CA ASP A 235 30.17 -17.35 -18.42
C ASP A 235 29.57 -18.17 -19.58
N LEU A 236 29.22 -17.50 -20.68
CA LEU A 236 28.74 -18.15 -21.89
C LEU A 236 29.90 -18.52 -22.81
N PRO A 237 29.91 -19.73 -23.41
CA PRO A 237 30.99 -20.16 -24.29
C PRO A 237 31.04 -19.32 -25.57
N GLY A 238 32.22 -18.78 -25.88
CA GLY A 238 32.41 -17.92 -27.06
C GLY A 238 32.00 -16.46 -26.85
N TYR A 239 31.68 -16.06 -25.62
CA TYR A 239 31.36 -14.69 -25.23
C TYR A 239 32.38 -14.15 -24.21
N PRO A 240 32.46 -12.82 -24.03
CA PRO A 240 33.32 -12.21 -23.02
C PRO A 240 33.06 -12.81 -21.63
N SER A 241 34.12 -13.03 -20.84
CA SER A 241 33.98 -13.50 -19.45
C SER A 241 33.55 -12.37 -18.52
N HIS A 242 32.81 -12.68 -17.46
CA HIS A 242 32.48 -11.76 -16.37
C HIS A 242 33.73 -11.12 -15.76
N ARG A 243 34.90 -11.77 -15.82
CA ARG A 243 36.19 -11.25 -15.32
C ARG A 243 36.65 -9.97 -16.02
N ASN A 244 36.15 -9.69 -17.22
CA ASN A 244 36.45 -8.46 -17.94
C ASN A 244 35.63 -7.27 -17.43
N TYR A 245 34.70 -7.50 -16.50
CA TYR A 245 33.70 -6.55 -16.05
C TYR A 245 33.71 -6.38 -14.55
N ASP A 246 33.48 -5.14 -14.12
CA ASP A 246 33.38 -4.80 -12.70
C ASP A 246 32.00 -5.15 -12.12
N TYR A 247 30.98 -5.21 -12.98
CA TYR A 247 29.57 -5.42 -12.64
C TYR A 247 28.89 -6.36 -13.64
N GLU A 248 28.00 -7.22 -13.15
CA GLU A 248 27.20 -8.13 -13.99
C GLU A 248 26.33 -7.37 -15.00
N PHE A 249 25.85 -6.20 -14.63
CA PHE A 249 25.06 -5.34 -15.51
C PHE A 249 25.80 -4.92 -16.79
N GLU A 250 27.11 -4.63 -16.68
CA GLU A 250 27.91 -4.24 -17.85
C GLU A 250 28.13 -5.42 -18.78
N TRP A 251 28.35 -6.61 -18.19
CA TRP A 251 28.45 -7.87 -18.92
C TRP A 251 27.14 -8.19 -19.65
N LEU A 252 26.00 -8.11 -18.97
CA LEU A 252 24.67 -8.34 -19.56
C LEU A 252 24.39 -7.40 -20.74
N ARG A 253 24.76 -6.12 -20.62
CA ARG A 253 24.62 -5.17 -21.71
C ARG A 253 25.40 -5.65 -22.92
N ASP A 254 26.70 -5.86 -22.78
CA ASP A 254 27.58 -6.15 -23.92
C ASP A 254 27.28 -7.53 -24.54
N VAL A 255 27.10 -8.56 -23.72
CA VAL A 255 26.77 -9.92 -24.17
C VAL A 255 25.37 -9.96 -24.81
N GLY A 256 24.40 -9.22 -24.27
CA GLY A 256 23.07 -9.10 -24.89
C GLY A 256 23.11 -8.54 -26.31
N HIS A 257 23.94 -7.52 -26.57
CA HIS A 257 24.11 -6.95 -27.92
C HIS A 257 24.85 -7.92 -28.86
N LEU A 258 25.86 -8.63 -28.37
CA LEU A 258 26.57 -9.66 -29.14
C LEU A 258 25.67 -10.85 -29.49
N LEU A 259 24.81 -11.27 -28.57
CA LEU A 259 23.80 -12.31 -28.80
C LEU A 259 22.83 -11.89 -29.90
N TRP A 260 22.32 -10.66 -29.85
CA TRP A 260 21.46 -10.14 -30.90
C TRP A 260 22.18 -10.08 -32.25
N ALA A 261 23.41 -9.57 -32.29
CA ALA A 261 24.19 -9.45 -33.52
C ALA A 261 24.51 -10.81 -34.16
N ARG A 262 24.71 -11.86 -33.35
CA ARG A 262 25.01 -13.21 -33.83
C ARG A 262 23.78 -13.97 -34.31
N HIS A 263 22.66 -13.85 -33.59
CA HIS A 263 21.49 -14.70 -33.79
C HIS A 263 20.34 -14.02 -34.54
N GLY A 264 20.21 -12.69 -34.42
CA GLY A 264 19.13 -11.88 -35.01
C GLY A 264 17.72 -12.16 -34.48
N THR A 265 17.49 -13.32 -33.86
CA THR A 265 16.24 -13.78 -33.28
C THR A 265 16.52 -14.65 -32.06
N THR A 266 15.55 -14.79 -31.16
CA THR A 266 15.69 -15.65 -29.97
C THR A 266 15.56 -17.15 -30.27
N GLU A 267 15.11 -17.52 -31.47
CA GLU A 267 14.88 -18.94 -31.86
C GLU A 267 16.17 -19.70 -32.14
N THR A 268 17.23 -19.00 -32.54
CA THR A 268 18.54 -19.61 -32.84
C THR A 268 19.49 -19.62 -31.65
N MET A 269 19.06 -19.10 -30.50
CA MET A 269 19.83 -19.06 -29.25
C MET A 269 19.65 -20.37 -28.48
N THR A 270 20.72 -20.84 -27.84
CA THR A 270 20.64 -21.91 -26.84
C THR A 270 19.84 -21.44 -25.61
N PHE A 271 19.44 -22.38 -24.75
CA PHE A 271 18.67 -22.06 -23.54
C PHE A 271 19.40 -21.02 -22.66
N ALA A 272 20.69 -21.26 -22.36
CA ALA A 272 21.50 -20.34 -21.55
C ALA A 272 21.66 -18.96 -22.19
N GLU A 273 21.88 -18.92 -23.51
CA GLU A 273 21.95 -17.67 -24.28
C GLU A 273 20.61 -16.90 -24.24
N SER A 274 19.48 -17.61 -24.32
CA SER A 274 18.15 -17.01 -24.27
C SER A 274 17.83 -16.41 -22.88
N GLU A 275 18.31 -17.04 -21.80
CA GLU A 275 18.12 -16.54 -20.44
C GLU A 275 18.92 -15.25 -20.20
N VAL A 276 20.19 -15.25 -20.62
CA VAL A 276 21.06 -14.06 -20.56
C VAL A 276 20.50 -12.93 -21.43
N PHE A 277 20.06 -13.23 -22.65
CA PHE A 277 19.43 -12.23 -23.54
C PHE A 277 18.15 -11.65 -22.92
N ARG A 278 17.30 -12.49 -22.33
CA ARG A 278 16.08 -12.03 -21.64
C ARG A 278 16.40 -11.18 -20.42
N ALA A 279 17.45 -11.53 -19.68
CA ALA A 279 17.92 -10.74 -18.54
C ALA A 279 18.45 -9.38 -18.98
N ALA A 280 19.29 -9.33 -20.01
CA ALA A 280 19.78 -8.09 -20.61
C ALA A 280 18.61 -7.19 -21.05
N ARG A 281 17.64 -7.77 -21.78
CA ARG A 281 16.44 -7.08 -22.25
C ARG A 281 15.61 -6.43 -21.15
N ASN A 282 15.52 -7.06 -19.99
CA ASN A 282 14.67 -6.59 -18.89
C ASN A 282 15.43 -5.66 -17.92
N GLN A 283 16.74 -5.87 -17.74
CA GLN A 283 17.54 -5.18 -16.74
C GLN A 283 18.29 -3.98 -17.32
N VAL A 284 18.66 -4.00 -18.60
CA VAL A 284 19.44 -2.94 -19.27
C VAL A 284 18.50 -1.85 -19.81
N PRO A 285 18.54 -0.62 -19.26
CA PRO A 285 17.71 0.48 -19.74
C PRO A 285 18.08 0.84 -21.18
N GLY A 286 17.08 0.99 -22.04
CA GLY A 286 17.30 1.41 -23.42
C GLY A 286 17.71 0.29 -24.38
N PHE A 287 17.93 -0.94 -23.92
CA PHE A 287 18.40 -2.07 -24.72
C PHE A 287 17.64 -2.24 -26.05
N TRP A 288 16.30 -2.20 -26.01
CA TRP A 288 15.47 -2.28 -27.24
C TRP A 288 15.75 -1.15 -28.24
N ARG A 289 15.98 0.08 -27.76
CA ARG A 289 16.30 1.20 -28.65
C ARG A 289 17.67 1.03 -29.32
N ASP A 290 18.57 0.28 -28.70
CA ASP A 290 19.93 0.10 -29.18
C ASP A 290 20.05 -1.06 -30.20
N ILE A 291 19.18 -2.08 -30.13
CA ILE A 291 19.22 -3.25 -31.04
C ILE A 291 18.29 -3.15 -32.27
N THR A 292 17.38 -2.17 -32.29
CA THR A 292 16.49 -1.94 -33.45
C THR A 292 17.07 -0.78 -34.28
N PRO A 293 17.43 -1.00 -35.56
CA PRO A 293 17.87 0.11 -36.41
C PRO A 293 16.72 1.13 -36.59
N GLN A 294 17.05 2.43 -36.54
CA GLN A 294 16.14 3.49 -36.98
C GLN A 294 16.03 3.49 -38.51
#